data_AF-A0A7S2JDK6-F1
#
_entry.id   AF-A0A7S2JDK6-F1
#
_cell.length_a   1.000
_cell.length_b   1.000
_cell.length_c   1.000
_cell.angle_alpha   90.00
_cell.angle_beta   90.00
_cell.angle_gamma   90.00
#
_symmetry.space_group_name_H-M   'P 1'
#
loop_
_entity.id
_entity.type
_entity.pdbx_description
1 polymer ?
#
loop_
_entity_poly.entity_id
_entity_poly.type
_entity_poly.pdbx_seq_one_letter_code
_entity_poly.pdbx_strand_id
1 'polypeptide(L)'
;IPDLLTVILVLLCGLTLPLATRVRAVVFINAIGIFIGAFAVSVPVAKHGLWELGWLWMKVGLWLLCFSYFISNEVGRVQYISARRVAKELGCGYSSVTTADASVPADKDRILAEIGSDVARVDDSITVLIESGMSTPTLRDVAGRGVGLKGAATCRANMIFGAFAPWFVFLLFAAHGE
;
A
#
# COMPACT_ATOMS: atom_id res chain seq x y z
N ILE A 1 32.92 0.25 12.04
CA ILE A 1 32.84 0.62 10.61
C ILE A 1 31.56 0.00 10.08
N PRO A 2 30.59 0.77 9.54
CA PRO A 2 29.42 0.18 8.92
C PRO A 2 29.87 -0.69 7.75
N ASP A 3 29.32 -1.90 7.62
CA ASP A 3 29.62 -2.74 6.46
C ASP A 3 29.11 -2.05 5.19
N LEU A 4 29.88 -2.18 4.12
CA LEU A 4 29.61 -1.52 2.84
C LEU A 4 28.18 -1.81 2.33
N LEU A 5 27.66 -2.99 2.63
CA LEU A 5 26.31 -3.43 2.29
C LEU A 5 25.22 -2.57 2.96
N THR A 6 25.35 -2.26 4.26
CA THR A 6 24.40 -1.40 4.99
C THR A 6 24.40 0.02 4.42
N VAL A 7 25.58 0.56 4.08
CA VAL A 7 25.69 1.90 3.49
C VAL A 7 25.01 1.95 2.11
N ILE A 8 25.25 0.94 1.26
CA ILE A 8 24.63 0.84 -0.06
C ILE A 8 23.11 0.74 0.06
N LEU A 9 22.58 -0.07 0.98
CA LEU A 9 21.13 -0.22 1.17
C LEU A 9 20.45 1.05 1.68
N VAL A 10 21.07 1.77 2.62
CA VAL A 10 20.56 3.05 3.13
C VAL A 10 20.52 4.09 2.01
N LEU A 11 21.56 4.15 1.16
CA LEU A 11 21.59 5.04 0.00
C LEU A 11 20.53 4.67 -1.04
N LEU A 12 20.34 3.38 -1.33
CA LEU A 12 19.30 2.90 -2.24
C LEU A 12 17.90 3.23 -1.71
N CYS A 13 17.65 3.05 -0.42
CA CYS A 13 16.39 3.45 0.22
C CYS A 13 16.22 4.99 0.14
N GLY A 14 17.26 5.75 0.47
CA GLY A 14 17.36 7.20 0.37
C GLY A 14 17.06 7.75 -1.03
N LEU A 15 17.52 7.07 -2.07
CA LEU A 15 17.30 7.43 -3.47
C LEU A 15 15.87 7.12 -3.94
N THR A 16 15.16 6.20 -3.29
CA THR A 16 13.74 5.94 -3.59
C THR A 16 12.77 6.93 -2.93
N LEU A 17 13.21 7.66 -1.90
CA LEU A 17 12.42 8.73 -1.23
C LEU A 17 11.97 9.88 -2.16
N PRO A 18 12.83 10.47 -3.02
CA PRO A 18 12.42 11.57 -3.90
C PRO A 18 11.46 11.16 -5.02
N LEU A 19 11.40 9.86 -5.38
CA LEU A 19 10.50 9.34 -6.42
C LEU A 19 9.05 9.14 -5.96
N ALA A 20 8.78 9.21 -4.65
CA ALA A 20 7.46 8.97 -4.08
C ALA A 20 6.96 10.22 -3.31
N THR A 21 6.60 11.28 -4.05
CA THR A 21 6.16 12.57 -3.48
C THR A 21 4.96 12.47 -2.52
N ARG A 22 4.19 11.37 -2.53
CA ARG A 22 3.05 11.13 -1.63
C ARG A 22 3.32 10.16 -0.47
N VAL A 23 4.47 9.47 -0.42
CA VAL A 23 4.84 8.47 0.63
C VAL A 23 5.56 9.12 1.84
N ARG A 24 5.74 10.45 1.80
CA ARG A 24 6.52 11.24 2.76
C ARG A 24 6.02 11.12 4.22
N ALA A 25 4.71 11.05 4.44
CA ALA A 25 4.16 10.96 5.80
C ALA A 25 4.47 9.62 6.48
N VAL A 26 4.42 8.51 5.74
CA VAL A 26 4.67 7.16 6.30
C VAL A 26 6.15 6.95 6.60
N VAL A 27 7.03 7.44 5.73
CA VAL A 27 8.48 7.39 5.99
C VAL A 27 8.83 8.30 7.17
N PHE A 28 8.17 9.45 7.31
CA PHE A 28 8.38 10.35 8.45
C PHE A 28 7.88 9.74 9.77
N ILE A 29 6.69 9.13 9.80
CA ILE A 29 6.14 8.44 10.98
C ILE A 29 7.04 7.26 11.39
N ASN A 30 7.54 6.48 10.43
CA ASN A 30 8.50 5.42 10.72
C ASN A 30 9.85 5.93 11.20
N ALA A 31 10.36 7.00 10.59
CA ALA A 31 11.63 7.60 11.01
C ALA A 31 11.54 8.11 12.46
N ILE A 32 10.44 8.78 12.83
CA ILE A 32 10.17 9.18 14.21
C ILE A 32 10.11 7.95 15.13
N GLY A 33 9.43 6.88 14.70
CA GLY A 33 9.28 5.68 15.50
C GLY A 33 10.56 4.91 15.75
N ILE A 34 11.39 4.78 14.72
CA ILE A 34 12.73 4.21 14.84
C ILE A 34 13.58 5.06 15.78
N PHE A 35 13.47 6.39 15.71
CA PHE A 35 14.23 7.30 16.57
C PHE A 35 13.81 7.17 18.04
N ILE A 36 12.50 7.15 18.32
CA ILE A 36 11.95 6.99 19.67
C ILE A 36 12.27 5.59 20.22
N GLY A 37 12.11 4.53 19.41
CA GLY A 37 12.42 3.16 19.81
C GLY A 37 13.91 2.94 20.08
N ALA A 38 14.79 3.47 19.22
CA ALA A 38 16.24 3.43 19.43
C ALA A 38 16.65 4.19 20.70
N PHE A 39 16.03 5.35 20.98
CA PHE A 39 16.27 6.09 22.21
C PHE A 39 15.79 5.33 23.45
N ALA A 40 14.60 4.72 23.41
CA ALA A 40 14.04 3.96 24.53
C ALA A 40 14.85 2.69 24.85
N VAL A 41 15.39 2.01 23.85
CA VAL A 41 16.20 0.78 24.01
C VAL A 41 17.66 1.09 24.37
N SER A 42 18.21 2.21 23.89
CA SER A 42 19.62 2.56 24.15
C SER A 42 19.89 2.94 25.62
N VAL A 43 18.92 3.52 26.33
CA VAL A 43 19.09 3.91 27.75
C VAL A 43 19.27 2.69 28.69
N PRO A 44 18.43 1.63 28.65
CA PRO A 44 18.66 0.41 29.43
C PRO A 44 19.91 -0.36 29.00
N VAL A 45 20.14 -0.49 27.69
CA VAL A 45 21.29 -1.24 27.14
C VAL A 45 22.62 -0.62 27.58
N ALA A 46 22.71 0.71 27.60
CA ALA A 46 23.88 1.43 28.08
C ALA A 46 24.11 1.24 29.59
N LYS A 47 23.04 1.10 30.39
CA LYS A 47 23.13 0.87 31.84
C LYS A 47 23.63 -0.53 32.20
N HIS A 48 23.26 -1.55 31.42
CA HIS A 48 23.61 -2.96 31.70
C HIS A 48 24.87 -3.46 31.00
N GLY A 49 25.46 -2.62 30.16
CA GLY A 49 26.65 -2.98 29.41
C GLY A 49 26.44 -4.04 28.33
N LEU A 50 25.28 -4.02 27.69
CA LEU A 50 24.89 -4.95 26.63
C LEU A 50 25.00 -4.31 25.25
N TRP A 51 25.99 -3.45 25.02
CA TRP A 51 26.10 -2.63 23.81
C TRP A 51 26.11 -3.47 22.53
N GLU A 52 26.79 -4.62 22.53
CA GLU A 52 26.85 -5.55 21.40
C GLU A 52 25.47 -6.12 21.03
N LEU A 53 24.65 -6.44 22.03
CA LEU A 53 23.29 -6.93 21.83
C LEU A 53 22.43 -5.82 21.21
N GLY A 54 22.55 -4.58 21.70
CA GLY A 54 21.87 -3.41 21.14
C GLY A 54 22.18 -3.18 19.66
N TRP A 55 23.46 -3.30 19.27
CA TRP A 55 23.86 -3.19 17.86
C TRP A 55 23.28 -4.30 16.97
N LEU A 56 23.24 -5.54 17.44
CA LEU A 56 22.65 -6.65 16.70
C LEU A 56 21.15 -6.43 16.46
N TRP A 57 20.41 -6.01 17.49
CA TRP A 57 18.97 -5.73 17.37
C TRP A 57 18.68 -4.56 16.43
N MET A 58 19.49 -3.50 16.49
CA MET A 58 19.35 -2.39 15.56
C MET A 58 19.52 -2.83 14.10
N LYS A 59 20.49 -3.72 13.83
CA LYS A 59 20.68 -4.32 12.50
C LYS A 59 19.47 -5.16 12.09
N VAL A 60 18.99 -6.05 12.96
CA VAL A 60 17.82 -6.91 12.68
C VAL A 60 16.57 -6.07 12.40
N GLY A 61 16.30 -5.05 13.24
CA GLY A 61 15.18 -4.14 13.06
C GLY A 61 15.26 -3.37 11.73
N LEU A 62 16.44 -2.89 11.36
CA LEU A 62 16.66 -2.23 10.07
C LEU A 62 16.41 -3.18 8.89
N TRP A 63 16.90 -4.43 8.97
CA TRP A 63 16.67 -5.44 7.92
C TRP A 63 15.18 -5.77 7.77
N LEU A 64 14.45 -5.95 8.87
CA LEU A 64 13.00 -6.20 8.84
C LEU A 64 12.22 -5.01 8.26
N LEU A 65 12.62 -3.79 8.59
CA LEU A 65 12.04 -2.59 8.00
C LEU A 65 12.27 -2.52 6.49
N CYS A 66 13.51 -2.75 6.04
CA CYS A 66 13.84 -2.80 4.61
C CYS A 66 13.02 -3.89 3.91
N PHE A 67 12.98 -5.10 4.47
CA PHE A 67 12.27 -6.23 3.88
C PHE A 67 10.76 -5.96 3.76
N SER A 68 10.13 -5.45 4.82
CA SER A 68 8.71 -5.10 4.82
C SER A 68 8.37 -3.98 3.83
N TYR A 69 9.27 -2.99 3.67
CA TYR A 69 9.17 -1.96 2.64
C TYR A 69 9.19 -2.55 1.23
N PHE A 70 10.12 -3.47 0.93
CA PHE A 70 10.21 -4.11 -0.39
C PHE A 70 8.98 -4.96 -0.71
N ILE A 71 8.53 -5.81 0.23
CA ILE A 71 7.32 -6.62 0.04
C ILE A 71 6.12 -5.72 -0.22
N SER A 72 5.93 -4.69 0.61
CA SER A 72 4.81 -3.77 0.45
C SER A 72 4.85 -3.12 -0.94
N ASN A 73 5.99 -2.58 -1.36
CA ASN A 73 6.13 -1.97 -2.68
C ASN A 73 5.85 -2.95 -3.81
N GLU A 74 6.30 -4.20 -3.71
CA GLU A 74 6.05 -5.21 -4.73
C GLU A 74 4.57 -5.57 -4.83
N VAL A 75 3.88 -5.76 -3.69
CA VAL A 75 2.42 -5.96 -3.66
C VAL A 75 1.70 -4.78 -4.32
N GLY A 76 2.06 -3.56 -3.94
CA GLY A 76 1.49 -2.36 -4.54
C GLY A 76 1.79 -2.21 -6.04
N ARG A 77 2.95 -2.67 -6.50
CA ARG A 77 3.32 -2.70 -7.93
C ARG A 77 2.46 -3.70 -8.70
N VAL A 78 2.29 -4.92 -8.18
CA VAL A 78 1.47 -5.96 -8.81
C VAL A 78 0.01 -5.52 -8.89
N GLN A 79 -0.55 -4.98 -7.80
CA GLN A 79 -1.91 -4.43 -7.79
C GLN A 79 -2.09 -3.29 -8.80
N TYR A 80 -1.13 -2.37 -8.87
CA TYR A 80 -1.17 -1.27 -9.83
C TYR A 80 -1.14 -1.76 -11.29
N ILE A 81 -0.30 -2.75 -11.60
CA ILE A 81 -0.22 -3.32 -12.95
C ILE A 81 -1.53 -4.02 -13.32
N SER A 82 -2.10 -4.81 -12.41
CA SER A 82 -3.37 -5.51 -12.62
C SER A 82 -4.52 -4.53 -12.85
N ALA A 83 -4.68 -3.54 -11.96
CA ALA A 83 -5.73 -2.51 -12.09
C ALA A 83 -5.58 -1.72 -13.39
N ARG A 84 -4.35 -1.36 -13.78
CA ARG A 84 -4.10 -0.65 -15.04
C ARG A 84 -4.39 -1.50 -16.28
N ARG A 85 -4.14 -2.81 -16.22
CA ARG A 85 -4.50 -3.73 -17.32
C ARG A 85 -6.01 -3.80 -17.47
N VAL A 86 -6.74 -4.04 -16.39
CA VAL A 86 -8.21 -4.10 -16.38
C VAL A 86 -8.82 -2.77 -16.85
N ALA A 87 -8.35 -1.64 -16.34
CA ALA A 87 -8.82 -0.32 -16.76
C ALA A 87 -8.54 -0.05 -18.26
N LYS A 88 -7.41 -0.54 -18.79
CA LYS A 88 -7.09 -0.42 -20.21
C LYS A 88 -7.99 -1.31 -21.07
N GLU A 89 -8.20 -2.55 -20.66
CA GLU A 89 -9.07 -3.50 -21.36
C GLU A 89 -10.52 -2.99 -21.39
N LEU A 90 -11.03 -2.50 -20.26
CA LEU A 90 -12.35 -1.85 -20.19
C LEU A 90 -12.40 -0.53 -20.99
N GLY A 91 -11.35 0.29 -20.93
CA GLY A 91 -11.30 1.55 -21.69
C GLY A 91 -11.30 1.37 -23.21
N CYS A 92 -10.96 0.19 -23.72
CA CYS A 92 -10.99 -0.14 -25.14
C CYS A 92 -12.34 -0.77 -25.54
N GLY A 93 -13.41 0.03 -25.49
CA GLY A 93 -14.70 -0.34 -26.11
C GLY A 93 -15.83 -0.70 -25.16
N TYR A 94 -15.63 -0.61 -23.83
CA TYR A 94 -16.74 -0.65 -22.90
C TYR A 94 -17.63 0.59 -23.07
N SER A 95 -18.93 0.38 -23.28
CA SER A 95 -19.94 1.46 -23.32
C SER A 95 -21.04 1.26 -22.27
N SER A 96 -21.55 0.04 -22.12
CA SER A 96 -22.50 -0.34 -21.07
C SER A 96 -22.45 -1.85 -20.83
N VAL A 97 -22.88 -2.32 -19.66
CA VAL A 97 -23.09 -3.75 -19.38
C VAL A 97 -24.06 -4.38 -20.39
N THR A 98 -25.04 -3.61 -20.86
CA THR A 98 -26.06 -4.09 -21.82
C THR A 98 -25.47 -4.37 -23.20
N THR A 99 -24.48 -3.58 -23.61
CA THR A 99 -23.81 -3.67 -24.91
C THR A 99 -22.50 -4.46 -24.86
N ALA A 100 -22.01 -4.80 -23.67
CA ALA A 100 -20.78 -5.57 -23.50
C ALA A 100 -20.88 -6.95 -24.16
N ASP A 101 -19.83 -7.34 -24.89
CA ASP A 101 -19.71 -8.67 -25.47
C ASP A 101 -19.42 -9.71 -24.39
N ALA A 102 -20.03 -10.89 -24.54
CA ALA A 102 -19.81 -12.04 -23.67
C ALA A 102 -19.43 -13.25 -24.50
N SER A 103 -18.45 -14.01 -24.05
CA SER A 103 -18.08 -15.29 -24.67
C SER A 103 -19.20 -16.32 -24.60
N VAL A 104 -20.09 -16.20 -23.61
CA VAL A 104 -21.25 -17.07 -23.39
C VAL A 104 -22.51 -16.19 -23.27
N PRO A 105 -23.35 -16.11 -24.31
CA PRO A 105 -24.56 -15.26 -24.30
C PRO A 105 -25.53 -15.61 -23.17
N ALA A 106 -25.69 -16.90 -22.84
CA ALA A 106 -26.56 -17.36 -21.76
C ALA A 106 -26.10 -16.91 -20.35
N ASP A 107 -24.82 -16.59 -20.17
CA ASP A 107 -24.32 -16.01 -18.92
C ASP A 107 -24.63 -14.51 -18.88
N LYS A 108 -24.50 -13.80 -20.01
CA LYS A 108 -24.89 -12.40 -20.13
C LYS A 108 -26.37 -12.19 -19.78
N ASP A 109 -27.25 -13.00 -20.36
CA ASP A 109 -28.70 -12.88 -20.10
C ASP A 109 -29.03 -13.13 -18.63
N ARG A 110 -28.37 -14.11 -17.99
CA ARG A 110 -28.51 -14.36 -16.54
C ARG A 110 -28.00 -13.20 -15.70
N ILE A 111 -26.82 -12.67 -16.01
CA ILE A 111 -26.24 -11.53 -15.29
C ILE A 111 -27.12 -10.28 -15.44
N LEU A 112 -27.59 -9.99 -16.66
CA LEU A 112 -28.50 -8.86 -16.90
C LEU A 112 -29.84 -9.04 -16.18
N ALA A 113 -30.38 -10.26 -16.15
CA ALA A 113 -31.58 -10.57 -15.38
C ALA A 113 -31.38 -10.40 -13.86
N GLU A 114 -30.21 -10.78 -13.34
CA GLU A 114 -29.86 -10.61 -11.92
C GLU A 114 -29.64 -9.14 -11.55
N ILE A 115 -29.01 -8.35 -12.42
CA ILE A 115 -28.85 -6.90 -12.23
C ILE A 115 -30.21 -6.19 -12.29
N GLY A 116 -31.11 -6.65 -13.17
CA GLY A 116 -32.47 -6.13 -13.28
C GLY A 116 -32.51 -4.62 -13.56
N SER A 117 -33.09 -3.83 -12.65
CA SER A 117 -33.21 -2.37 -12.79
C SER A 117 -31.92 -1.62 -12.43
N ASP A 118 -30.92 -2.27 -11.84
CA ASP A 118 -29.72 -1.61 -11.33
C ASP A 118 -28.62 -1.40 -12.38
N VAL A 119 -28.92 -1.62 -13.67
CA VAL A 119 -27.96 -1.51 -14.79
C VAL A 119 -27.20 -0.18 -14.75
N ALA A 120 -27.90 0.95 -14.58
CA ALA A 120 -27.28 2.27 -14.52
C ALA A 120 -26.26 2.37 -13.38
N ARG A 121 -26.59 1.81 -12.20
CA ARG A 121 -25.70 1.82 -11.04
C ARG A 121 -24.46 0.94 -11.25
N VAL A 122 -24.60 -0.15 -12.00
CA VAL A 122 -23.46 -1.01 -12.37
C VAL A 122 -22.57 -0.28 -13.38
N ASP A 123 -23.13 0.37 -14.39
CA ASP A 123 -22.40 1.20 -15.36
C ASP A 123 -21.63 2.34 -14.69
N ASP A 124 -22.25 3.05 -13.74
CA ASP A 124 -21.59 4.08 -12.93
C ASP A 124 -20.41 3.49 -12.14
N SER A 125 -20.62 2.31 -11.54
CA SER A 125 -19.59 1.63 -10.76
C SER A 125 -18.40 1.21 -11.61
N ILE A 126 -18.63 0.81 -12.86
CA ILE A 126 -17.60 0.45 -13.84
C ILE A 126 -16.89 1.69 -14.37
N THR A 127 -17.61 2.79 -14.63
CA THR A 127 -17.02 4.09 -14.98
C THR A 127 -16.05 4.55 -13.90
N VAL A 128 -16.46 4.50 -12.64
CA VAL A 128 -15.62 4.83 -11.48
C VAL A 128 -14.40 3.90 -11.37
N LEU A 129 -14.56 2.61 -11.67
CA LEU A 129 -13.46 1.65 -11.71
C LEU A 129 -12.45 2.00 -12.81
N ILE A 130 -12.91 2.35 -14.01
CA ILE A 130 -12.07 2.73 -15.16
C ILE A 130 -11.27 4.00 -14.84
N GLU A 131 -11.93 5.03 -14.28
CA GLU A 131 -11.28 6.31 -14.00
C GLU A 131 -10.31 6.26 -12.83
N SER A 132 -10.72 5.61 -11.74
CA SER A 132 -10.00 5.67 -10.49
C SER A 132 -9.06 4.49 -10.26
N GLY A 133 -9.34 3.33 -10.88
CA GLY A 133 -8.66 2.06 -10.69
C GLY A 133 -9.27 1.16 -9.61
N MET A 134 -10.30 1.61 -8.89
CA MET A 134 -11.09 0.82 -7.92
C MET A 134 -12.55 1.32 -7.87
N SER A 135 -13.48 0.52 -7.36
CA SER A 135 -14.86 0.98 -7.13
C SER A 135 -15.21 0.80 -5.66
N THR A 136 -15.10 1.88 -4.88
CA THR A 136 -15.54 1.90 -3.47
C THR A 136 -16.79 2.77 -3.32
N PRO A 137 -17.64 2.55 -2.31
CA PRO A 137 -18.82 3.39 -2.06
C PRO A 137 -18.48 4.89 -1.99
N THR A 138 -17.37 5.26 -1.33
CA THR A 138 -16.91 6.64 -1.24
C THR A 138 -16.49 7.21 -2.59
N LEU A 139 -15.77 6.44 -3.42
CA LEU A 139 -15.39 6.90 -4.75
C LEU A 139 -16.62 7.11 -5.65
N ARG A 140 -17.62 6.23 -5.56
CA ARG A 140 -18.88 6.39 -6.29
C ARG A 140 -19.66 7.63 -5.86
N ASP A 141 -19.74 7.91 -4.56
CA ASP A 141 -20.36 9.15 -4.04
C ASP A 141 -19.62 10.40 -4.53
N VAL A 142 -18.28 10.37 -4.53
CA VAL A 142 -17.45 11.48 -5.01
C VAL A 142 -17.59 11.70 -6.52
N ALA A 143 -17.64 10.63 -7.33
CA ALA A 143 -17.95 10.73 -8.76
C ALA A 143 -19.36 11.29 -9.02
N GLY A 144 -20.35 10.87 -8.24
CA GLY A 144 -21.72 11.38 -8.33
C GLY A 144 -21.81 12.89 -8.08
N ARG A 145 -20.82 13.48 -7.41
CA ARG A 145 -20.67 14.93 -7.18
C ARG A 145 -19.86 15.63 -8.28
N GLY A 146 -19.48 14.93 -9.35
CA GLY A 146 -18.71 15.49 -10.48
C GLY A 146 -17.23 15.71 -10.20
N VAL A 147 -16.69 15.14 -9.11
CA VAL A 147 -15.27 15.26 -8.79
C VAL A 147 -14.48 14.25 -9.62
N GLY A 148 -13.50 14.73 -10.38
CA GLY A 148 -12.65 13.87 -11.20
C GLY A 148 -11.88 12.85 -10.36
N LEU A 149 -12.04 11.55 -10.67
CA LEU A 149 -11.48 10.46 -9.87
C LEU A 149 -10.14 9.92 -10.37
N LYS A 150 -9.53 10.56 -11.37
CA LYS A 150 -8.33 10.05 -12.03
C LYS A 150 -7.20 9.75 -11.03
N GLY A 151 -6.92 8.46 -10.84
CA GLY A 151 -5.87 7.98 -9.93
C GLY A 151 -6.22 8.00 -8.44
N ALA A 152 -7.49 8.14 -8.06
CA ALA A 152 -7.91 8.18 -6.65
C ALA A 152 -7.68 6.85 -5.90
N ALA A 153 -7.63 5.71 -6.59
CA ALA A 153 -7.34 4.41 -5.98
C ALA A 153 -5.87 4.21 -5.60
N THR A 154 -4.99 5.18 -5.84
CA THR A 154 -3.54 5.01 -5.55
C THR A 154 -3.18 5.06 -4.06
N CYS A 155 -4.16 5.07 -3.14
CA CYS A 155 -3.90 4.96 -1.70
C CYS A 155 -3.55 3.50 -1.36
N ARG A 156 -2.23 3.20 -1.24
CA ARG A 156 -1.71 1.83 -1.14
C ARG A 156 -1.73 1.34 0.31
N ALA A 157 -2.22 0.11 0.55
CA ALA A 157 -2.13 -0.60 1.84
C ALA A 157 -0.70 -0.62 2.43
N ASN A 158 0.30 -0.51 1.55
CA ASN A 158 1.72 -0.28 1.84
C ASN A 158 1.98 0.85 2.83
N MET A 159 1.12 1.88 2.85
CA MET A 159 1.23 2.98 3.80
C MET A 159 0.95 2.52 5.23
N ILE A 160 -0.02 1.63 5.43
CA ILE A 160 -0.41 1.14 6.76
C ILE A 160 0.60 0.11 7.27
N PHE A 161 0.95 -0.87 6.44
CA PHE A 161 1.96 -1.87 6.84
C PHE A 161 3.33 -1.25 7.06
N GLY A 162 3.72 -0.32 6.19
CA GLY A 162 4.92 0.47 6.38
C GLY A 162 4.87 1.20 7.72
N ALA A 163 3.81 1.96 8.02
CA ALA A 163 3.74 2.83 9.19
C ALA A 163 3.60 2.11 10.54
N PHE A 164 2.99 0.93 10.60
CA PHE A 164 2.56 0.32 11.88
C PHE A 164 3.21 -1.02 12.22
N ALA A 165 3.67 -1.80 11.23
CA ALA A 165 4.29 -3.10 11.51
C ALA A 165 5.55 -3.00 12.40
N PRO A 166 6.45 -2.01 12.22
CA PRO A 166 7.61 -1.85 13.10
C PRO A 166 7.21 -1.54 14.55
N TRP A 167 6.13 -0.78 14.76
CA TRP A 167 5.63 -0.43 16.09
C TRP A 167 4.97 -1.60 16.81
N PHE A 168 4.28 -2.48 16.07
CA PHE A 168 3.67 -3.66 16.66
C PHE A 168 4.72 -4.62 17.22
N VAL A 169 5.82 -4.81 16.48
CA VAL A 169 6.97 -5.60 16.94
C VAL A 169 7.62 -4.95 18.17
N PHE A 170 7.78 -3.62 18.17
CA PHE A 170 8.30 -2.87 19.32
C PHE A 170 7.43 -3.02 20.57
N LEU A 171 6.11 -2.88 20.45
CA LEU A 171 5.16 -2.97 21.57
C LEU A 171 5.08 -4.38 22.16
N LEU A 172 5.06 -5.41 21.32
CA LEU A 172 5.10 -6.81 21.79
C LEU A 172 6.37 -7.09 22.61
N PHE A 173 7.49 -6.51 22.21
CA PHE A 173 8.74 -6.64 22.95
C PHE A 173 8.71 -5.86 24.27
N ALA A 174 8.23 -4.61 24.27
CA ALA A 174 8.07 -3.82 25.49
C ALA A 174 7.13 -4.47 26.52
N ALA A 175 6.16 -5.26 26.06
CA ALA A 175 5.21 -5.97 26.91
C ALA A 175 5.71 -7.33 27.44
N HIS A 176 6.77 -7.91 26.86
CA HIS A 176 7.27 -9.26 27.19
C HIS A 176 8.76 -9.31 27.56
N GLY A 177 9.48 -8.20 27.45
CA GLY A 177 10.84 -8.04 27.96
C GLY A 177 10.84 -7.69 29.45
N GLU A 178 10.54 -8.69 30.28
CA GLU A 178 11.08 -8.78 31.66
C GLU A 178 12.37 -9.61 31.65
#